data_AF-A0A7S2ZFW1-F1
#
_entry.id   AF-A0A7S2ZFW1-F1
#
_cell.length_a   1.000
_cell.length_b   1.000
_cell.length_c   1.000
_cell.angle_alpha   90.00
_cell.angle_beta   90.00
_cell.angle_gamma   90.00
#
_symmetry.space_group_name_H-M   'P 1'
#
loop_
_entity.id
_entity.type
_entity.pdbx_description
1 polymer ?
#
loop_
_entity_poly.entity_id
_entity_poly.type
_entity_poly.pdbx_seq_one_letter_code
_entity_poly.pdbx_strand_id
1 'polypeptide(L)'
;MLSFFLVLVKGKERTTVEESLLSIIVELLRRTDGPDFERAVWKLEENSYEKLWRVTAILAQAAVDLQPYGDLEYSDRLDNGLYRAQLAAKCIALVCTKETNKPIASEMLKEVSLELNDVRTNLEELISNIDDDDEEAKSEKEFAAKLIEAVR
;
A
#
# COMPACT_ATOMS: atom_id res chain seq x y z
N MET A 1 21.37 25.67 4.48
CA MET A 1 19.96 25.69 4.92
C MET A 1 19.11 25.50 3.67
N LEU A 2 18.58 24.29 3.46
CA LEU A 2 17.64 24.00 2.38
C LEU A 2 16.24 24.00 2.98
N SER A 3 15.45 25.01 2.59
CA SER A 3 14.06 25.17 2.97
C SER A 3 13.25 24.00 2.41
N PHE A 4 12.70 23.16 3.30
CA PHE A 4 11.66 22.21 2.96
C PHE A 4 10.38 23.00 2.64
N PHE A 5 9.97 22.99 1.38
CA PHE A 5 8.63 23.40 0.98
C PHE A 5 7.62 22.41 1.56
N LEU A 6 7.10 22.72 2.74
CA LEU A 6 5.83 22.21 3.24
C LEU A 6 4.73 22.88 2.41
N VAL A 7 4.38 22.28 1.28
CA VAL A 7 3.12 22.61 0.62
C VAL A 7 2.02 22.06 1.51
N LEU A 8 1.30 22.97 2.16
CA LEU A 8 0.03 22.71 2.84
C LEU A 8 -1.02 22.32 1.78
N VAL A 9 -0.95 21.07 1.36
CA VAL A 9 -2.01 20.45 0.56
C VAL A 9 -3.17 20.18 1.52
N LYS A 10 -4.39 20.67 1.21
CA LYS A 10 -5.58 20.40 2.03
C LYS A 10 -5.76 18.89 2.20
N GLY A 11 -6.24 18.43 3.35
CA GLY A 11 -6.32 17.00 3.68
C GLY A 11 -6.85 16.10 2.55
N LYS A 12 -7.91 16.54 1.85
CA LYS A 12 -8.48 15.83 0.69
C LYS A 12 -7.54 15.79 -0.52
N GLU A 13 -6.91 16.91 -0.88
CA GLU A 13 -5.93 16.99 -1.98
C GLU A 13 -4.66 16.17 -1.67
N ARG A 14 -4.26 16.06 -0.40
CA ARG A 14 -3.09 15.29 0.02
C ARG A 14 -3.34 13.80 -0.15
N THR A 15 -4.52 13.34 0.23
CA THR A 15 -4.97 11.95 0.02
C THR A 15 -4.93 11.61 -1.48
N THR A 16 -5.42 12.48 -2.36
CA THR A 16 -5.41 12.24 -3.81
C THR A 16 -4.01 12.15 -4.40
N VAL A 17 -3.06 12.96 -3.92
CA VAL A 17 -1.65 12.89 -4.36
C VAL A 17 -1.00 11.60 -3.86
N GLU A 18 -1.19 11.23 -2.59
CA GLU A 18 -0.66 9.99 -2.03
C GLU A 18 -1.22 8.77 -2.77
N GLU A 19 -2.51 8.72 -3.05
CA GLU A 19 -3.16 7.67 -3.86
C GLU A 19 -2.58 7.59 -5.27
N SER A 20 -2.43 8.73 -5.95
CA SER A 20 -1.87 8.77 -7.30
C SER A 20 -0.43 8.24 -7.33
N LEU A 21 0.40 8.65 -6.37
CA LEU A 21 1.79 8.21 -6.27
C LEU A 21 1.90 6.72 -5.93
N LEU A 22 1.11 6.24 -4.96
CA LEU A 22 1.10 4.82 -4.60
C LEU A 22 0.59 3.96 -5.75
N SER A 23 -0.46 4.39 -6.46
CA SER A 23 -0.97 3.72 -7.65
C SER A 23 0.10 3.57 -8.72
N ILE A 24 0.87 4.63 -8.99
CA ILE A 24 2.01 4.57 -9.93
C ILE A 24 3.07 3.57 -9.44
N ILE A 25 3.42 3.58 -8.15
CA ILE A 25 4.42 2.65 -7.59
C ILE A 25 3.95 1.21 -7.72
N VAL A 26 2.69 0.92 -7.36
CA VAL A 26 2.07 -0.40 -7.50
C VAL A 26 2.10 -0.85 -8.95
N GLU A 27 1.73 0.02 -9.89
CA GLU A 27 1.65 -0.35 -11.29
C GLU A 27 3.03 -0.57 -11.92
N LEU A 28 4.01 0.24 -11.54
CA LEU A 28 5.40 0.02 -11.93
C LEU A 28 5.88 -1.35 -11.44
N LEU A 29 5.64 -1.68 -10.18
CA LEU A 29 6.04 -2.95 -9.58
C LEU A 29 5.27 -4.15 -10.15
N ARG A 30 3.99 -3.97 -10.50
CA ARG A 30 3.12 -5.00 -11.08
C ARG A 30 3.55 -5.40 -12.48
N ARG A 31 3.95 -4.43 -13.30
CA ARG A 31 4.31 -4.64 -14.72
C ARG A 31 5.76 -5.06 -14.92
N THR A 32 6.59 -4.95 -13.90
CA THR A 32 8.00 -5.31 -13.99
C THR A 32 8.22 -6.74 -13.54
N ASP A 33 8.88 -7.50 -14.39
CA ASP A 33 9.49 -8.78 -14.05
C ASP A 33 11.01 -8.68 -14.21
N GLY A 34 11.76 -9.51 -13.51
CA GLY A 34 13.22 -9.59 -13.68
C GLY A 34 13.96 -8.32 -13.27
N PRO A 35 14.92 -7.80 -14.07
CA PRO A 35 15.82 -6.72 -13.64
C PRO A 35 15.13 -5.40 -13.24
N ASP A 36 14.01 -5.06 -13.87
CA ASP A 36 13.30 -3.81 -13.57
C ASP A 36 12.54 -3.89 -12.25
N PHE A 37 11.99 -5.08 -11.93
CA PHE A 37 11.38 -5.36 -10.64
C PHE A 37 12.42 -5.25 -9.54
N GLU A 38 13.56 -5.91 -9.73
CA GLU A 38 14.69 -5.87 -8.80
C GLU A 38 15.15 -4.43 -8.55
N ARG A 39 15.20 -3.61 -9.60
CA ARG A 39 15.57 -2.19 -9.49
C ARG A 39 14.53 -1.37 -8.74
N ALA A 40 13.24 -1.60 -8.99
CA ALA A 40 12.15 -0.89 -8.31
C ALA A 40 12.09 -1.26 -6.82
N VAL A 41 12.23 -2.55 -6.48
CA VAL A 41 12.34 -2.99 -5.08
C VAL A 41 13.60 -2.44 -4.43
N TRP A 42 14.74 -2.43 -5.13
CA TRP A 42 15.98 -1.85 -4.61
C TRP A 42 15.81 -0.36 -4.25
N LYS A 43 15.02 0.41 -5.02
CA LYS A 43 14.70 1.80 -4.66
C LYS A 43 13.94 1.92 -3.34
N LEU A 44 13.14 0.93 -2.97
CA LEU A 44 12.45 0.89 -1.68
C LEU A 44 13.39 0.48 -0.52
N GLU A 45 14.46 -0.26 -0.82
CA GLU A 45 15.50 -0.69 0.12
C GLU A 45 16.58 0.39 0.36
N GLU A 46 16.80 1.30 -0.60
CA GLU A 46 17.76 2.42 -0.50
C GLU A 46 17.58 3.26 0.78
N ASN A 47 18.70 3.83 1.25
CA ASN A 47 18.75 4.72 2.42
C ASN A 47 18.12 4.09 3.67
N SER A 48 18.50 2.84 3.97
CA SER A 48 17.94 2.10 5.13
C SER A 48 16.42 2.03 5.08
N TYR A 49 15.87 1.71 3.89
CA TYR A 49 14.43 1.52 3.67
C TYR A 49 13.57 2.78 3.93
N GLU A 50 14.13 3.99 3.79
CA GLU A 50 13.44 5.27 4.03
C GLU A 50 12.08 5.35 3.30
N LYS A 51 12.00 4.84 2.07
CA LYS A 51 10.78 4.90 1.26
C LYS A 51 9.75 3.88 1.72
N LEU A 52 10.18 2.67 2.13
CA LEU A 52 9.28 1.69 2.72
C LEU A 52 8.73 2.21 4.05
N TRP A 53 9.56 2.84 4.89
CA TRP A 53 9.13 3.55 6.09
C TRP A 53 8.04 4.59 5.80
N ARG A 54 8.20 5.36 4.72
CA ARG A 54 7.20 6.34 4.33
C ARG A 54 5.87 5.69 3.93
N VAL A 55 5.90 4.57 3.22
CA VAL A 55 4.69 3.79 2.86
C VAL A 55 4.02 3.24 4.12
N THR A 56 4.79 2.67 5.04
CA THR A 56 4.29 2.16 6.33
C THR A 56 3.62 3.27 7.15
N ALA A 57 4.20 4.48 7.20
CA ALA A 57 3.60 5.62 7.85
C ALA A 57 2.29 6.09 7.18
N ILE A 58 2.19 5.97 5.85
CA ILE A 58 0.95 6.27 5.12
C ILE A 58 -0.14 5.25 5.48
N LEU A 59 0.19 3.95 5.56
CA LEU A 59 -0.76 2.91 5.96
C LEU A 59 -1.27 3.16 7.39
N ALA A 60 -0.37 3.45 8.34
CA ALA A 60 -0.74 3.77 9.71
C ALA A 60 -1.66 4.99 9.81
N GLN A 61 -1.36 6.07 9.08
CA GLN A 61 -2.23 7.23 9.05
C GLN A 61 -3.59 6.91 8.44
N ALA A 62 -3.64 6.13 7.35
CA ALA A 62 -4.88 5.73 6.72
C ALA A 62 -5.74 4.86 7.66
N ALA A 63 -5.11 3.95 8.42
CA ALA A 63 -5.80 3.15 9.44
C ALA A 63 -6.46 4.03 10.51
N VAL A 64 -5.75 5.05 11.01
CA VAL A 64 -6.31 6.04 11.96
C VAL A 64 -7.47 6.83 11.34
N ASP A 65 -7.28 7.31 10.11
CA ASP A 65 -8.30 8.11 9.40
C ASP A 65 -9.58 7.29 9.15
N LEU A 66 -9.47 5.97 8.99
CA LEU A 66 -10.58 5.04 8.74
C LEU A 66 -11.32 4.59 10.01
N GLN A 67 -10.73 4.73 11.21
CA GLN A 67 -11.38 4.29 12.46
C GLN A 67 -12.81 4.83 12.66
N PRO A 68 -13.12 6.12 12.39
CA PRO A 68 -14.47 6.64 12.53
C PRO A 68 -15.47 6.07 11.52
N TYR A 69 -14.99 5.37 10.50
CA TYR A 69 -15.76 4.93 9.33
C TYR A 69 -15.80 3.40 9.21
N GLY A 70 -15.35 2.65 10.22
CA GLY A 70 -15.25 1.19 10.18
C GLY A 70 -16.58 0.47 9.91
N ASP A 71 -17.69 1.07 10.34
CA ASP A 71 -19.05 0.52 10.16
C ASP A 71 -19.72 0.99 8.85
N LEU A 72 -19.07 1.85 8.06
CA LEU A 72 -19.62 2.31 6.78
C LEU A 72 -19.43 1.27 5.69
N GLU A 73 -20.28 1.38 4.66
CA GLU A 73 -20.16 0.59 3.43
C GLU A 73 -18.81 0.83 2.74
N TYR A 74 -18.36 -0.15 1.97
CA TYR A 74 -17.07 -0.11 1.29
C TYR A 74 -16.88 1.16 0.45
N SER A 75 -17.91 1.55 -0.32
CA SER A 75 -17.88 2.76 -1.15
C SER A 75 -17.69 4.04 -0.34
N ASP A 76 -18.32 4.14 0.83
CA ASP A 76 -18.19 5.31 1.68
C ASP A 76 -16.81 5.36 2.35
N ARG A 77 -16.23 4.19 2.66
CA ARG A 77 -14.86 4.10 3.17
C ARG A 77 -13.81 4.45 2.12
N LEU A 78 -14.06 4.20 0.83
CA LEU A 78 -13.20 4.67 -0.26
C LEU A 78 -13.05 6.19 -0.25
N ASP A 79 -14.16 6.92 -0.08
CA ASP A 79 -14.17 8.38 0.04
C ASP A 79 -13.40 8.91 1.28
N ASN A 80 -13.16 8.04 2.25
CA ASN A 80 -12.45 8.32 3.49
C ASN A 80 -11.05 7.69 3.56
N GLY A 81 -10.48 7.33 2.42
CA GLY A 81 -9.06 6.94 2.31
C GLY A 81 -8.79 5.44 2.43
N LEU A 82 -9.80 4.58 2.27
CA LEU A 82 -9.62 3.13 2.14
C LEU A 82 -8.76 2.78 0.92
N TYR A 83 -8.95 3.47 -0.20
CA TYR A 83 -8.15 3.23 -1.40
C TYR A 83 -6.66 3.49 -1.15
N ARG A 84 -6.33 4.59 -0.46
CA ARG A 84 -4.96 4.87 0.00
C ARG A 84 -4.39 3.76 0.89
N ALA A 85 -5.18 3.25 1.85
CA ALA A 85 -4.75 2.16 2.72
C ALA A 85 -4.44 0.89 1.91
N GLN A 86 -5.32 0.52 0.99
CA GLN A 86 -5.15 -0.64 0.11
C GLN A 86 -3.94 -0.49 -0.80
N LEU A 87 -3.69 0.69 -1.37
CA LEU A 87 -2.50 0.95 -2.18
C LEU A 87 -1.21 0.85 -1.36
N ALA A 88 -1.18 1.39 -0.15
CA ALA A 88 -0.04 1.25 0.75
C ALA A 88 0.19 -0.23 1.14
N ALA A 89 -0.88 -0.97 1.43
CA ALA A 89 -0.82 -2.40 1.71
C ALA A 89 -0.24 -3.19 0.53
N LYS A 90 -0.65 -2.88 -0.71
CA LYS A 90 -0.06 -3.48 -1.92
C LYS A 90 1.43 -3.21 -2.02
N CYS A 91 1.88 -1.97 -1.81
CA CYS A 91 3.30 -1.64 -1.84
C CYS A 91 4.12 -2.45 -0.82
N ILE A 92 3.61 -2.59 0.41
CA ILE A 92 4.28 -3.38 1.46
C ILE A 92 4.33 -4.85 1.07
N ALA A 93 3.21 -5.41 0.63
CA ALA A 93 3.12 -6.80 0.20
C ALA A 93 4.04 -7.11 -1.01
N LEU A 94 4.15 -6.17 -1.95
CA LEU A 94 5.07 -6.25 -3.08
C LEU A 94 6.52 -6.38 -2.64
N VAL A 95 6.93 -5.64 -1.61
CA VAL A 95 8.28 -5.74 -1.05
C VAL A 95 8.49 -7.08 -0.33
N CYS A 96 7.45 -7.59 0.34
CA CYS A 96 7.47 -8.91 1.00
C CYS A 96 7.55 -10.09 0.03
N THR A 97 7.33 -9.91 -1.27
CA THR A 97 7.57 -10.99 -2.26
C THR A 97 9.04 -11.42 -2.29
N LYS A 98 9.96 -10.54 -1.87
CA LYS A 98 11.31 -10.94 -1.45
C LYS A 98 11.27 -11.36 0.01
N GLU A 99 11.41 -12.65 0.27
CA GLU A 99 11.39 -13.24 1.62
C GLU A 99 12.36 -12.56 2.60
N THR A 100 13.51 -12.06 2.11
CA THR A 100 14.48 -11.33 2.94
C THR A 100 13.95 -10.01 3.51
N ASN A 101 12.96 -9.40 2.86
CA ASN A 101 12.37 -8.13 3.27
C ASN A 101 11.19 -8.30 4.21
N LYS A 102 10.59 -9.49 4.29
CA LYS A 102 9.41 -9.76 5.12
C LYS A 102 9.65 -9.52 6.62
N PRO A 103 10.78 -9.93 7.24
CA PRO A 103 11.08 -9.57 8.62
C PRO A 103 11.21 -8.07 8.85
N ILE A 104 11.80 -7.35 7.89
CA ILE A 104 12.01 -5.90 7.94
C ILE A 104 10.66 -5.18 7.90
N ALA A 105 9.80 -5.54 6.93
CA ALA A 105 8.45 -4.98 6.84
C ALA A 105 7.63 -5.27 8.11
N SER A 106 7.74 -6.48 8.67
CA SER A 106 7.08 -6.84 9.93
C SER A 106 7.55 -5.99 11.11
N GLU A 107 8.84 -5.71 11.23
CA GLU A 107 9.39 -4.85 12.28
C GLU A 107 8.90 -3.40 12.13
N MET A 108 8.94 -2.85 10.91
CA MET A 108 8.46 -1.49 10.63
C MET A 108 6.98 -1.31 10.95
N LEU A 109 6.15 -2.30 10.59
CA LEU A 109 4.71 -2.29 10.90
C LEU A 109 4.48 -2.26 12.41
N LYS A 110 5.22 -3.07 13.18
CA LYS A 110 5.10 -3.11 14.64
C LYS A 110 5.43 -1.76 15.29
N GLU A 111 6.41 -1.03 14.79
CA GLU A 111 6.73 0.31 15.31
C GLU A 111 5.58 1.31 15.14
N VAL A 112 4.72 1.11 14.15
CA VAL A 112 3.51 1.91 13.93
C VAL A 112 2.23 1.24 14.43
N SER A 113 2.36 0.23 15.30
CA SER A 113 1.24 -0.53 15.89
C SER A 113 0.34 -1.23 14.86
N LEU A 114 0.94 -1.71 13.77
CA LEU A 114 0.31 -2.55 12.76
C LEU A 114 1.04 -3.90 12.66
N GLU A 115 0.40 -4.84 11.98
CA GLU A 115 0.93 -6.16 11.69
C GLU A 115 0.80 -6.50 10.20
N LEU A 116 1.53 -7.53 9.74
CA LEU A 116 1.32 -8.07 8.38
C LEU A 116 -0.12 -8.58 8.19
N ASN A 117 -0.80 -8.94 9.28
CA ASN A 117 -2.21 -9.27 9.23
C ASN A 117 -3.09 -8.09 8.79
N ASP A 118 -2.78 -6.85 9.19
CA ASP A 118 -3.55 -5.67 8.76
C ASP A 118 -3.35 -5.41 7.26
N VAL A 119 -2.13 -5.64 6.76
CA VAL A 119 -1.84 -5.59 5.31
C VAL A 119 -2.67 -6.63 4.58
N ARG A 120 -2.68 -7.88 5.07
CA ARG A 120 -3.51 -8.96 4.52
C ARG A 120 -4.99 -8.60 4.53
N THR A 121 -5.53 -8.10 5.64
CA THR A 121 -6.95 -7.73 5.76
C THR A 121 -7.35 -6.67 4.74
N ASN A 122 -6.51 -5.65 4.51
CA ASN A 122 -6.77 -4.65 3.47
C ASN A 122 -6.85 -5.27 2.06
N LEU A 123 -5.98 -6.24 1.76
CA LEU A 123 -5.96 -6.93 0.46
C LEU A 123 -7.13 -7.91 0.29
N GLU A 124 -7.51 -8.62 1.35
CA GLU A 124 -8.68 -9.50 1.36
C GLU A 124 -9.98 -8.70 1.17
N GLU A 125 -10.11 -7.56 1.85
CA GLU A 125 -11.24 -6.65 1.67
C GLU A 125 -11.31 -6.09 0.25
N LEU A 126 -10.16 -5.78 -0.37
CA LEU A 126 -10.14 -5.37 -1.77
C LEU A 126 -10.69 -6.47 -2.69
N ILE A 127 -10.20 -7.71 -2.55
CA ILE A 127 -10.61 -8.83 -3.41
C ILE A 127 -12.11 -9.11 -3.27
N SER A 128 -12.66 -9.02 -2.06
CA SER A 128 -14.09 -9.27 -1.83
C SER A 128 -15.01 -8.23 -2.48
N ASN A 129 -14.48 -7.05 -2.84
CA ASN A 129 -15.25 -5.93 -3.38
C ASN A 129 -14.90 -5.60 -4.85
N ILE A 130 -14.07 -6.39 -5.50
CA ILE A 130 -13.89 -6.31 -6.96
C ILE A 130 -14.94 -7.21 -7.61
N ASP A 131 -15.67 -6.70 -8.61
CA ASP A 131 -16.60 -7.49 -9.43
C ASP A 131 -15.84 -8.11 -10.61
N ASP A 132 -15.97 -9.42 -10.84
CA ASP A 132 -15.23 -10.15 -11.90
C ASP A 132 -15.84 -10.01 -13.30
N ASP A 133 -16.50 -8.87 -13.55
CA ASP A 133 -17.29 -8.63 -14.74
C ASP A 133 -16.42 -8.42 -15.99
N ASP A 134 -15.15 -8.03 -15.81
CA ASP A 134 -14.19 -7.86 -16.88
C ASP A 134 -12.79 -8.45 -16.58
N GLU A 135 -11.95 -8.49 -17.61
CA GLU A 135 -10.60 -9.07 -17.53
C GLU A 135 -9.62 -8.22 -16.70
N GLU A 136 -9.84 -6.91 -16.60
CA GLU A 136 -8.99 -6.02 -15.79
C GLU A 136 -9.24 -6.27 -14.30
N ALA A 137 -10.52 -6.41 -13.91
CA ALA A 137 -10.93 -6.74 -12.57
C ALA A 137 -10.44 -8.14 -12.12
N LYS A 138 -10.54 -9.14 -12.99
CA LYS A 138 -9.95 -10.47 -12.73
C LYS A 138 -8.45 -10.40 -12.53
N SER A 139 -7.75 -9.66 -13.40
CA SER A 139 -6.31 -9.47 -13.28
C SER A 139 -5.94 -8.80 -11.97
N GLU A 140 -6.73 -7.82 -11.51
CA GLU A 140 -6.53 -7.15 -10.23
C GLU A 140 -6.74 -8.11 -9.04
N LYS A 141 -7.76 -8.96 -9.07
CA LYS A 141 -7.96 -9.99 -8.04
C LYS A 141 -6.83 -10.99 -7.98
N GLU A 142 -6.40 -11.51 -9.12
CA GLU A 142 -5.27 -12.44 -9.20
C GLU A 142 -3.98 -11.82 -8.66
N PHE A 143 -3.75 -10.55 -8.98
CA PHE A 143 -2.62 -9.80 -8.47
C PHE A 143 -2.69 -9.64 -6.95
N ALA A 144 -3.81 -9.17 -6.41
CA ALA A 144 -4.00 -9.03 -4.97
C ALA A 144 -3.88 -10.38 -4.23
N ALA A 145 -4.38 -11.47 -4.81
CA ALA A 145 -4.26 -12.82 -4.23
C ALA A 145 -2.79 -13.26 -4.09
N LYS A 146 -1.95 -12.99 -5.10
CA LYS A 146 -0.51 -13.26 -5.02
C LYS A 146 0.17 -12.45 -3.90
N LEU A 147 -0.26 -11.20 -3.71
CA LEU A 147 0.26 -10.33 -2.64
C LEU A 147 -0.14 -10.83 -1.25
N ILE A 148 -1.34 -11.39 -1.08
CA ILE A 148 -1.76 -12.02 0.18
C ILE A 148 -0.83 -13.17 0.55
N GLU A 149 -0.45 -14.02 -0.41
CA GLU A 149 0.50 -15.12 -0.16
C GLU A 149 1.86 -14.60 0.32
N ALA A 150 2.35 -13.48 -0.21
CA ALA A 150 3.64 -12.90 0.19
C ALA A 150 3.66 -12.45 1.66
N VAL A 151 2.52 -12.01 2.19
CA VAL A 151 2.41 -11.51 3.58
C VAL A 151 1.84 -12.53 4.56
N ARG A 152 1.57 -13.77 4.13
CA ARG A 152 1.12 -14.87 5.01
C ARG A 152 2.18 -15.31 6.01
#